data_AF-I4HRI9-F1
#
_entry.id   AF-I4HRI9-F1
#
_cell.length_a   1.000
_cell.length_b   1.000
_cell.length_c   1.000
_cell.angle_alpha   90.00
_cell.angle_beta   90.00
_cell.angle_gamma   90.00
#
_symmetry.space_group_name_H-M   'P 1'
#
loop_
_entity.id
_entity.type
_entity.pdbx_description
1 polymer ?
#
loop_
_entity_poly.entity_id
_entity_poly.type
_entity_poly.pdbx_seq_one_letter_code
_entity_poly.pdbx_strand_id
1 'polypeptide(L)' 'MFSLDALFCHVDDFCQQFVPQWQKTLLGHGLTHRQRAKSLCLSEIMTILIAFHTNQATSNPIT' A
#
# COMPACT_ATOMS: atom_id res chain seq x y z
N MET A 1 7.70 -17.42 -5.28
CA MET A 1 8.53 -16.22 -5.48
C MET A 1 7.67 -15.17 -6.16
N PHE A 2 7.15 -14.18 -5.43
CA PHE A 2 6.57 -13.00 -6.08
C PHE A 2 7.73 -12.08 -6.47
N SER A 3 7.80 -11.63 -7.73
CA SER A 3 8.73 -10.56 -8.09
C SER A 3 8.23 -9.24 -7.49
N LEU A 4 9.16 -8.39 -7.06
CA LEU A 4 8.83 -7.08 -6.49
C LEU A 4 8.02 -6.23 -7.48
N ASP A 5 8.36 -6.31 -8.77
CA ASP A 5 7.62 -5.62 -9.84
C ASP A 5 6.17 -6.13 -9.96
N ALA A 6 5.96 -7.45 -9.91
CA ALA A 6 4.61 -8.00 -9.97
C ALA A 6 3.79 -7.61 -8.73
N LEU A 7 4.40 -7.60 -7.54
CA LEU A 7 3.76 -7.10 -6.33
C LEU A 7 3.39 -5.62 -6.48
N PHE A 8 4.32 -4.79 -6.95
CA PHE A 8 4.07 -3.37 -7.15
C PHE A 8 2.92 -3.11 -8.13
N CYS A 9 2.86 -3.81 -9.28
CA CYS A 9 1.76 -3.66 -10.22
C CYS A 9 0.39 -3.95 -9.57
N HIS A 10 0.27 -5.06 -8.84
CA HIS A 10 -0.99 -5.39 -8.16
C HIS A 10 -1.37 -4.36 -7.09
N VAL A 11 -0.38 -3.87 -6.34
CA VAL A 11 -0.59 -2.85 -5.30
C VAL A 11 -0.98 -1.50 -5.93
N ASP A 12 -0.39 -1.14 -7.06
CA ASP A 12 -0.71 0.10 -7.77
C ASP A 12 -2.13 0.06 -8.34
N ASP A 13 -2.51 -1.02 -9.04
CA ASP A 13 -3.87 -1.22 -9.55
C ASP A 13 -4.93 -1.16 -8.43
N PHE A 14 -4.60 -1.73 -7.26
CA PHE A 14 -5.43 -1.61 -6.07
C PHE A 14 -5.53 -0.16 -5.58
N CYS A 15 -4.40 0.56 -5.47
CA CYS A 15 -4.39 1.95 -5.02
C CYS A 15 -5.22 2.87 -5.90
N GLN A 16 -5.15 2.68 -7.22
CA GLN A 16 -5.91 3.48 -8.19
C GLN A 16 -7.42 3.38 -7.94
N GLN A 17 -7.91 2.23 -7.49
CA GLN A 17 -9.33 2.04 -7.18
C GLN A 17 -9.67 2.43 -5.72
N PHE A 18 -8.80 2.10 -4.77
CA PHE A 18 -9.06 2.27 -3.34
C PHE A 18 -8.94 3.72 -2.88
N VAL A 19 -7.87 4.43 -3.28
CA VAL A 19 -7.59 5.79 -2.77
C VAL A 19 -8.72 6.77 -3.06
N PRO A 20 -9.31 6.83 -4.27
CA PRO A 20 -10.42 7.75 -4.54
C PRO A 20 -11.65 7.44 -3.68
N GLN A 21 -11.95 6.17 -3.47
CA GLN A 21 -13.09 5.75 -2.65
C GLN A 21 -12.86 6.10 -1.18
N TRP A 22 -11.68 5.81 -0.66
CA TRP A 22 -11.32 6.15 0.70
C TRP A 22 -11.37 7.67 0.95
N GLN A 23 -10.85 8.48 0.03
CA GLN A 23 -10.94 9.94 0.12
C GLN A 23 -12.38 10.44 0.12
N LYS A 24 -13.26 9.87 -0.71
CA LYS A 24 -14.70 10.19 -0.70
C LYS A 24 -15.34 9.87 0.65
N THR A 25 -15.03 8.72 1.23
CA THR A 25 -15.52 8.33 2.56
C THR A 25 -15.04 9.30 3.63
N LEU A 26 -13.76 9.68 3.62
CA LEU A 26 -13.20 10.65 4.56
C LEU A 26 -13.90 12.02 4.49
N LEU A 27 -14.15 12.51 3.28
CA LEU A 27 -14.91 13.76 3.08
C LEU A 27 -16.35 13.63 3.63
N GLY A 28 -17.03 12.50 3.36
CA GLY A 28 -18.38 12.25 3.86
C GLY A 28 -18.48 12.19 5.38
N HIS A 29 -17.43 11.73 6.07
CA HIS A 29 -17.36 11.68 7.53
C HIS A 29 -16.83 12.98 8.17
N GLY A 30 -16.55 14.03 7.37
CA GLY A 30 -15.93 15.27 7.86
C GLY A 30 -14.48 15.11 8.31
N LEU A 31 -13.86 13.95 8.08
CA LEU A 31 -12.48 13.64 8.44
C LEU A 31 -11.55 14.11 7.34
N THR A 32 -11.39 15.42 7.23
CA THR A 32 -10.52 16.02 6.21
C THR A 32 -9.16 16.33 6.82
N HIS A 33 -8.10 15.83 6.20
CA HIS A 33 -6.73 16.18 6.55
C HIS A 33 -6.00 16.70 5.32
N ARG A 34 -5.18 17.75 5.51
CA ARG A 34 -4.41 18.36 4.44
C ARG A 34 -3.50 17.30 3.80
N GLN A 35 -3.66 17.09 2.50
CA GLN A 35 -2.79 16.21 1.72
C GLN A 35 -1.54 17.00 1.31
N ARG A 36 -0.41 16.73 1.96
CA ARG A 36 0.90 17.25 1.53
C ARG A 36 1.56 16.21 0.63
N ALA A 37 2.23 16.66 -0.42
CA ALA A 37 3.10 15.81 -1.23
C ALA A 37 4.11 15.11 -0.30
N LYS A 38 4.15 13.78 -0.39
CA LYS A 38 5.13 12.93 0.27
C LYS A 38 6.20 12.55 -0.75
N SER A 39 7.37 12.14 -0.28
CA SER A 39 8.43 11.61 -1.16
C SER A 39 8.06 10.26 -1.80
N LEU A 40 7.11 9.54 -1.20
CA LEU A 40 6.61 8.25 -1.69
C LEU A 40 5.09 8.27 -1.81
N CYS A 41 4.57 7.64 -2.86
CA CYS A 41 3.14 7.40 -3.04
C CYS A 41 2.67 6.23 -2.16
N LEU A 42 1.35 6.04 -2.09
CA LEU A 42 0.77 4.99 -1.24
C LEU A 42 1.14 3.58 -1.74
N SER A 43 1.18 3.36 -3.07
CA SER A 43 1.53 2.06 -3.64
C SER A 43 2.99 1.68 -3.35
N GLU A 44 3.92 2.64 -3.38
CA GLU A 44 5.32 2.42 -2.97
C GLU A 44 5.42 2.02 -1.50
N ILE A 45 4.77 2.78 -0.61
CA ILE A 45 4.78 2.50 0.83
C ILE A 45 4.20 1.11 1.12
N MET A 46 3.05 0.77 0.53
CA MET A 46 2.44 -0.54 0.71
C MET A 46 3.30 -1.67 0.17
N THR A 47 3.92 -1.50 -0.99
CA THR A 47 4.83 -2.49 -1.57
C THR A 47 6.02 -2.75 -0.67
N ILE A 48 6.64 -1.71 -0.11
CA ILE A 48 7.74 -1.84 0.87
C ILE A 48 7.29 -2.63 2.10
N LEU A 49 6.13 -2.28 2.67
CA LEU A 49 5.60 -2.94 3.87
C LEU A 49 5.28 -4.41 3.62
N ILE A 50 4.61 -4.72 2.51
CA ILE A 50 4.26 -6.09 2.15
C ILE A 50 5.52 -6.91 1.89
N ALA A 51 6.45 -6.41 1.07
CA ALA A 51 7.70 -7.09 0.79
C ALA A 51 8.49 -7.35 2.08
N PHE A 52 8.61 -6.36 2.98
CA PHE A 52 9.31 -6.52 4.24
C PHE A 52 8.66 -7.59 5.13
N HIS A 53 7.33 -7.63 5.21
CA HIS A 53 6.61 -8.63 5.99
C HIS A 53 6.76 -10.04 5.39
N THR A 54 6.60 -10.19 4.07
CA THR A 54 6.72 -11.48 3.38
C THR A 54 8.11 -12.08 3.54
N ASN A 55 9.17 -11.27 3.49
CA ASN A 55 10.54 -11.75 3.69
C ASN A 55 10.83 -12.19 5.14
N GLN A 56 10.21 -11.56 6.14
CA GLN A 56 10.33 -11.98 7.54
C GLN A 56 9.64 -13.31 7.80
N ALA A 57 8.43 -13.50 7.27
CA ALA A 57 7.67 -14.74 7.45
C ALA A 57 8.42 -15.96 6.88
N THR A 58 9.25 -15.78 5.84
CA THR A 58 10.07 -16.85 5.26
C THR A 58 11.39 -17.14 6.01
N SER A 59 11.75 -16.33 7.02
CA SER A 59 12.99 -16.49 7.80
C SER A 59 12.80 -17.23 9.14
N ASN A 60 11.60 -17.72 9.44
CA ASN A 60 11.36 -18.54 10.62
C ASN A 60 11.33 -20.03 10.21
N PRO A 61 12.35 -20.86 10.56
CA PRO A 61 12.41 -22.27 10.16
C PRO A 61 11.43 -23.17 10.94
N ILE A 62 10.42 -22.62 11.61
CA ILE A 62 9.44 -23.37 12.39
C ILE A 62 8.02 -22.97 11.96
N THR A 63 7.69 -23.23 10.70
CA THR A 63 6.35 -23.65 10.26
C THR A 63 6.50 -24.55 9.04
#